data_AF-A0ABD3MNZ9-F1
#
_entry.id   AF-A0ABD3MNZ9-F1
#
_cell.length_a   1.000
_cell.length_b   1.000
_cell.length_c   1.000
_cell.angle_alpha   90.00
_cell.angle_beta   90.00
_cell.angle_gamma   90.00
#
_symmetry.space_group_name_H-M   'P 1'
#
loop_
_entity.id
_entity.type
_entity.pdbx_description
1 polymer ?
#
loop_
_entity_poly.entity_id
_entity_poly.type
_entity_poly.pdbx_seq_one_letter_code
_entity_poly.pdbx_strand_id
1 'polypeptide(L)'
;MSKVAAAADEEEEVFDQPEIRNVDDEPDLSASESKEMAEAAGLDLKDQGNAALQSGHYTDAIHLYSTALSHLPDNAIILSNRALAYIKVENYGLAIQDATHAIDADPAYPKGYYRRGTAEFALGRAKAARKDFRNVCKLRPKDKDARARLAECDKAVREAAFAAAILSDVSVPLSDTFKPESIAIEKSYDGPHPNQQLLTLDEIELESSFFQPGKLPRDFVLASLEHFKNQKVIHKRYVAHLLISAKHYYEQMPSLLEIPIPKVGPDINDPTVLPRLTVCGDTHGQFYDVLHIFELNGLPSENNPYLFNGDFVDRGSFSVEVILTFLLFKMSNPQCIHLHRGNHETKNMNKIYGFEGEVKAKYDDKIFDLFLEVFSYMPLASVVGDKVFVTHGGLPTDPGVTLSDIRKIKRGCEPPNSGLMSDLLWADPQPFPGKSPSKRGVGYSFGPDITESFLNLNDLQLLVRSHEVKDEGYLVEHGGKTITVFSAPNYCDSMGNKGAFIHFEENCEPKFTQYEAVPHPDVRPMAYAAGMGGLFM
;
A
#
# COMPACT_ATOMS: atom_id res chain seq x y z
N MET A 1 15.74 -95.78 -77.61
CA MET A 1 16.81 -95.09 -78.34
C MET A 1 16.51 -93.59 -78.34
N SER A 2 17.49 -92.78 -77.93
CA SER A 2 17.65 -91.31 -78.08
C SER A 2 16.52 -90.40 -77.54
N LYS A 3 16.64 -89.83 -76.32
CA LYS A 3 17.29 -88.53 -75.98
C LYS A 3 16.88 -87.35 -76.89
N VAL A 4 16.23 -86.34 -76.31
CA VAL A 4 16.72 -84.95 -76.12
C VAL A 4 15.89 -84.27 -75.01
N ALA A 5 16.58 -83.53 -74.14
CA ALA A 5 16.03 -82.72 -73.05
C ALA A 5 15.83 -81.26 -73.50
N ALA A 6 14.83 -80.57 -72.94
CA ALA A 6 14.79 -79.12 -72.85
C ALA A 6 13.97 -78.71 -71.63
N ALA A 7 14.47 -77.72 -70.91
CA ALA A 7 14.07 -77.30 -69.57
C ALA A 7 12.68 -76.63 -69.53
N ALA A 8 12.05 -76.75 -68.37
CA ALA A 8 10.83 -76.06 -67.98
C ALA A 8 11.16 -74.67 -67.42
N ASP A 9 10.42 -73.66 -67.85
CA ASP A 9 10.13 -72.44 -67.11
C ASP A 9 8.66 -72.10 -67.39
N GLU A 10 7.83 -72.14 -66.35
CA GLU A 10 6.42 -71.74 -66.36
C GLU A 10 6.38 -70.23 -66.08
N GLU A 11 5.96 -69.43 -67.07
CA GLU A 11 5.57 -68.04 -66.87
C GLU A 11 4.11 -68.00 -66.38
N GLU A 12 3.92 -67.73 -65.09
CA GLU A 12 2.61 -67.46 -64.48
C GLU A 12 2.34 -65.94 -64.50
N GLU A 13 1.17 -65.56 -65.01
CA GLU A 13 0.66 -64.18 -65.11
C GLU A 13 0.58 -63.48 -63.75
N VAL A 14 1.22 -62.31 -63.61
CA VAL A 14 0.99 -61.39 -62.49
C VAL A 14 0.16 -60.21 -62.98
N PHE A 15 -1.06 -60.12 -62.46
CA PHE A 15 -1.96 -58.97 -62.59
C PHE A 15 -1.32 -57.72 -61.98
N ASP A 16 -1.29 -56.63 -62.75
CA ASP A 16 -0.82 -55.31 -62.33
C ASP A 16 -1.75 -54.73 -61.24
N GLN A 17 -1.26 -54.62 -60.01
CA GLN A 17 -1.96 -53.93 -58.92
C GLN A 17 -1.68 -52.43 -59.02
N PRO A 18 -2.68 -51.54 -58.84
CA PRO A 18 -2.42 -50.12 -58.81
C PRO A 18 -1.54 -49.78 -57.60
N GLU A 19 -0.44 -49.05 -57.84
CA GLU A 19 0.40 -48.48 -56.79
C GLU A 19 -0.46 -47.71 -55.78
N ILE A 20 -0.54 -48.23 -54.55
CA ILE A 20 -0.99 -47.46 -53.40
C ILE A 20 0.10 -46.43 -53.13
N ARG A 21 -0.09 -45.19 -53.59
CA ARG A 21 0.65 -44.05 -53.04
C ARG A 21 0.37 -43.98 -51.54
N ASN A 22 1.42 -44.09 -50.72
CA ASN A 22 1.36 -43.71 -49.32
C ASN A 22 0.93 -42.24 -49.24
N VAL A 23 -0.29 -41.99 -48.75
CA VAL A 23 -0.80 -40.66 -48.41
C VAL A 23 -0.52 -40.45 -46.93
N ASP A 24 0.76 -40.37 -46.55
CA ASP A 24 1.17 -40.12 -45.16
C ASP A 24 2.40 -39.20 -45.08
N ASP A 25 2.50 -38.22 -45.98
CA ASP A 25 3.52 -37.15 -45.92
C ASP A 25 3.00 -35.83 -46.53
N GLU A 26 1.75 -35.45 -46.25
CA GLU A 26 1.35 -34.04 -46.36
C GLU A 26 1.35 -33.39 -44.96
N PRO A 27 2.06 -32.27 -44.75
CA PRO A 27 2.01 -31.56 -43.48
C PRO A 27 0.57 -31.09 -43.23
N ASP A 28 0.06 -31.28 -42.01
CA ASP A 28 -1.26 -30.82 -41.57
C ASP A 28 -1.33 -29.28 -41.60
N LEU A 29 -1.68 -28.74 -42.77
CA LEU A 29 -1.81 -27.31 -43.06
C LEU A 29 -2.87 -26.63 -42.17
N SER A 30 -3.88 -27.39 -41.70
CA SER A 30 -4.98 -26.85 -40.90
C SER A 30 -4.57 -26.50 -39.46
N ALA A 31 -3.69 -27.32 -38.87
CA ALA A 31 -3.14 -27.07 -37.55
C ALA A 31 -2.11 -25.92 -37.56
N SER A 32 -1.34 -25.77 -38.64
CA SER A 32 -0.43 -24.62 -38.80
C SER A 32 -1.17 -23.31 -38.99
N GLU A 33 -2.22 -23.29 -39.82
CA GLU A 33 -3.06 -22.09 -40.03
C GLU A 33 -3.77 -21.67 -38.74
N SER A 34 -4.32 -22.63 -37.98
CA SER A 34 -4.94 -22.33 -36.68
C SER A 34 -3.95 -21.78 -35.65
N LYS A 35 -2.69 -22.22 -35.69
CA LYS A 35 -1.63 -21.74 -34.79
C LYS A 35 -1.17 -20.34 -35.16
N GLU A 36 -0.99 -20.06 -36.46
CA GLU A 36 -0.64 -18.73 -36.96
C GLU A 36 -1.74 -17.70 -36.67
N MET A 37 -3.02 -18.08 -36.80
CA MET A 37 -4.14 -17.21 -36.42
C MET A 37 -4.17 -16.92 -34.92
N ALA A 38 -3.93 -17.92 -34.06
CA ALA A 38 -3.86 -17.73 -32.62
C ALA A 38 -2.67 -16.83 -32.21
N GLU A 39 -1.53 -16.99 -32.88
CA GLU A 39 -0.36 -16.13 -32.68
C GLU A 39 -0.63 -14.69 -33.12
N ALA A 40 -1.24 -14.49 -34.29
CA ALA A 40 -1.63 -13.17 -34.76
C ALA A 40 -2.62 -12.48 -33.80
N ALA A 41 -3.61 -13.21 -33.29
CA ALA A 41 -4.55 -12.71 -32.29
C ALA A 41 -3.85 -12.31 -30.99
N GLY A 42 -2.91 -13.12 -30.50
CA GLY A 42 -2.10 -12.79 -29.32
C GLY A 42 -1.23 -11.54 -29.52
N LEU A 43 -0.66 -11.36 -30.71
CA LEU A 43 0.15 -10.18 -31.04
C LEU A 43 -0.69 -8.90 -31.17
N ASP A 44 -1.89 -8.98 -31.75
CA ASP A 44 -2.83 -7.86 -31.84
C ASP A 44 -3.28 -7.41 -30.44
N LEU A 45 -3.66 -8.35 -29.57
CA LEU A 45 -4.01 -8.06 -28.18
C LEU A 45 -2.85 -7.43 -27.40
N LYS A 46 -1.60 -7.85 -27.66
CA LYS A 46 -0.41 -7.20 -27.10
C LYS A 46 -0.30 -5.76 -27.59
N ASP A 47 -0.58 -5.46 -28.86
CA ASP A 47 -0.50 -4.10 -29.38
C ASP A 47 -1.62 -3.19 -28.83
N GLN A 48 -2.82 -3.72 -28.64
CA GLN A 48 -3.88 -3.04 -27.89
C GLN A 48 -3.47 -2.79 -26.43
N GLY A 49 -2.88 -3.78 -25.77
CA GLY A 49 -2.36 -3.66 -24.40
C GLY A 49 -1.25 -2.61 -24.30
N ASN A 50 -0.38 -2.49 -25.31
CA ASN A 50 0.64 -1.44 -25.39
C ASN A 50 0.01 -0.05 -25.47
N ALA A 51 -1.05 0.12 -26.27
CA ALA A 51 -1.76 1.39 -26.40
C ALA A 51 -2.47 1.79 -25.09
N ALA A 52 -3.13 0.84 -24.42
CA ALA A 52 -3.73 1.05 -23.10
C ALA A 52 -2.68 1.46 -22.05
N LEU A 53 -1.53 0.75 -22.02
CA LEU A 53 -0.42 1.04 -21.13
C LEU A 53 0.14 2.46 -21.35
N GLN A 54 0.32 2.87 -22.61
CA GLN A 54 0.78 4.23 -22.95
C GLN A 54 -0.23 5.32 -22.59
N SER A 55 -1.53 4.97 -22.60
CA SER A 55 -2.61 5.89 -22.25
C SER A 55 -2.90 5.94 -20.74
N GLY A 56 -2.14 5.19 -19.92
CA GLY A 56 -2.34 5.13 -18.46
C GLY A 56 -3.46 4.19 -18.00
N HIS A 57 -4.14 3.49 -18.92
CA HIS A 57 -5.19 2.52 -18.59
C HIS A 57 -4.58 1.16 -18.21
N TYR A 58 -3.96 1.11 -17.03
CA TYR A 58 -3.14 -0.04 -16.61
C TYR A 58 -3.94 -1.31 -16.35
N THR A 59 -5.15 -1.20 -15.79
CA THR A 59 -6.06 -2.33 -15.55
C THR A 59 -6.51 -2.98 -16.86
N ASP A 60 -6.89 -2.16 -17.84
CA ASP A 60 -7.24 -2.63 -19.19
C ASP A 60 -6.03 -3.28 -19.87
N ALA A 61 -4.84 -2.67 -19.74
CA ALA A 61 -3.61 -3.25 -20.25
C ALA A 61 -3.32 -4.63 -19.65
N ILE A 62 -3.52 -4.80 -18.34
CA ILE A 62 -3.38 -6.10 -17.66
C ILE A 62 -4.36 -7.13 -18.24
N HIS A 63 -5.62 -6.76 -18.45
CA HIS A 63 -6.62 -7.66 -19.04
C HIS A 63 -6.23 -8.07 -20.47
N LEU A 64 -5.84 -7.10 -21.30
CA LEU A 64 -5.41 -7.34 -22.68
C LEU A 64 -4.18 -8.24 -22.75
N TYR A 65 -3.15 -7.99 -21.94
CA TYR A 65 -1.98 -8.86 -21.88
C TYR A 65 -2.29 -10.25 -21.34
N SER A 66 -3.20 -10.37 -20.37
CA SER A 66 -3.62 -11.67 -19.85
C SER A 66 -4.34 -12.50 -20.91
N THR A 67 -5.18 -11.85 -21.71
CA THR A 67 -5.82 -12.48 -22.88
C THR A 67 -4.78 -12.86 -23.92
N ALA A 68 -3.80 -11.98 -24.21
CA ALA A 68 -2.71 -12.28 -25.13
C ALA A 68 -1.87 -13.49 -24.69
N LEU A 69 -1.59 -13.63 -23.39
CA LEU A 69 -0.86 -14.77 -22.81
C LEU A 69 -1.65 -16.07 -22.83
N SER A 70 -2.98 -16.03 -22.94
CA SER A 70 -3.77 -17.25 -23.18
C SER A 70 -3.48 -17.87 -24.56
N HIS A 71 -3.03 -17.06 -25.52
CA HIS A 71 -2.57 -17.49 -26.84
C HIS A 71 -1.06 -17.71 -26.91
N LEU A 72 -0.28 -16.88 -26.20
CA LEU A 72 1.19 -16.83 -26.26
C LEU A 72 1.81 -16.91 -24.85
N PRO A 73 1.70 -18.05 -24.14
CA PRO A 73 1.97 -18.14 -22.69
C PRO A 73 3.41 -17.83 -22.29
N ASP A 74 4.38 -18.16 -23.15
CA ASP A 74 5.81 -17.98 -22.86
C ASP A 74 6.42 -16.75 -23.57
N ASN A 75 5.60 -15.83 -24.07
CA ASN A 75 6.12 -14.64 -24.73
C ASN A 75 6.71 -13.64 -23.72
N ALA A 76 8.04 -13.62 -23.62
CA ALA A 76 8.79 -12.78 -22.69
C ALA A 76 8.48 -11.27 -22.80
N ILE A 77 8.11 -10.78 -23.99
CA ILE A 77 7.75 -9.37 -24.19
C ILE A 77 6.41 -9.06 -23.53
N ILE A 78 5.41 -9.91 -23.76
CA ILE A 78 4.06 -9.74 -23.19
C ILE A 78 4.13 -9.85 -21.66
N LEU A 79 4.81 -10.87 -21.13
CA LEU A 79 5.05 -11.05 -19.69
C LEU A 79 5.73 -9.82 -19.08
N SER A 80 6.79 -9.29 -19.71
CA SER A 80 7.49 -8.10 -19.21
C SER A 80 6.65 -6.82 -19.28
N ASN A 81 5.78 -6.69 -20.29
CA ASN A 81 4.87 -5.55 -20.40
C ASN A 81 3.74 -5.64 -19.37
N ARG A 82 3.19 -6.83 -19.11
CA ARG A 82 2.22 -7.05 -18.03
C ARG A 82 2.84 -6.83 -16.66
N ALA A 83 4.09 -7.27 -16.44
CA ALA A 83 4.84 -6.94 -15.23
C ALA A 83 5.01 -5.42 -15.04
N LEU A 84 5.23 -4.66 -16.12
CA LEU A 84 5.25 -3.19 -16.04
C LEU A 84 3.88 -2.63 -15.64
N ALA A 85 2.80 -3.11 -16.24
CA ALA A 85 1.44 -2.71 -15.85
C ALA A 85 1.17 -3.03 -14.37
N TYR A 86 1.58 -4.21 -13.89
CA TYR A 86 1.50 -4.58 -12.48
C TYR A 86 2.33 -3.68 -11.58
N ILE A 87 3.52 -3.24 -11.98
CA ILE A 87 4.31 -2.25 -11.21
C ILE A 87 3.57 -0.91 -11.11
N LYS A 88 2.92 -0.48 -12.21
CA LYS A 88 2.15 0.76 -12.26
C LYS A 88 0.91 0.73 -11.36
N VAL A 89 0.32 -0.44 -11.13
CA VAL A 89 -0.76 -0.66 -10.15
C VAL A 89 -0.29 -1.33 -8.86
N GLU A 90 1.03 -1.38 -8.63
CA GLU A 90 1.67 -1.80 -7.38
C GLU A 90 1.42 -3.26 -6.95
N ASN A 91 1.03 -4.10 -7.90
CA ASN A 91 0.96 -5.53 -7.74
C ASN A 91 2.38 -6.12 -7.90
N TYR A 92 3.31 -5.75 -7.02
CA TYR A 92 4.73 -6.11 -7.15
C TYR A 92 4.97 -7.62 -7.10
N GLY A 93 4.15 -8.38 -6.38
CA GLY A 93 4.21 -9.84 -6.35
C GLY A 93 3.91 -10.45 -7.72
N LEU A 94 2.82 -10.00 -8.36
CA LEU A 94 2.49 -10.43 -9.72
C LEU A 94 3.53 -9.94 -10.73
N ALA A 95 4.06 -8.74 -10.56
CA ALA A 95 5.14 -8.23 -11.40
C ALA A 95 6.43 -9.07 -11.28
N ILE A 96 6.79 -9.52 -10.07
CA ILE A 96 7.93 -10.42 -9.84
C ILE A 96 7.69 -11.78 -10.49
N GLN A 97 6.46 -12.31 -10.40
CA GLN A 97 6.10 -13.59 -11.01
C GLN A 97 6.22 -13.51 -12.54
N ASP A 98 5.56 -12.53 -13.17
CA ASP A 98 5.62 -12.33 -14.62
C ASP A 98 7.04 -12.03 -15.11
N ALA A 99 7.78 -11.19 -14.39
CA ALA A 99 9.15 -10.86 -14.75
C ALA A 99 10.09 -12.07 -14.59
N THR A 100 9.84 -12.96 -13.62
CA THR A 100 10.57 -14.22 -13.48
C THR A 100 10.25 -15.15 -14.64
N HIS A 101 8.99 -15.33 -14.99
CA HIS A 101 8.59 -16.13 -16.15
C HIS A 101 9.16 -15.56 -17.46
N ALA A 102 9.19 -14.24 -17.63
CA ALA A 102 9.83 -13.61 -18.78
C ALA A 102 11.34 -13.91 -18.88
N ILE A 103 12.04 -13.97 -17.74
CA ILE A 103 13.46 -14.32 -17.67
C ILE A 103 13.67 -15.82 -17.96
N ASP A 104 12.77 -16.67 -17.48
CA ASP A 104 12.85 -18.12 -17.73
C ASP A 104 12.58 -18.44 -19.21
N ALA A 105 11.66 -17.71 -19.84
CA ALA A 105 11.35 -17.82 -21.26
C ALA A 105 12.44 -17.25 -22.18
N ASP A 106 13.03 -16.09 -21.84
CA ASP A 106 14.17 -15.50 -22.55
C ASP A 106 15.21 -14.93 -21.57
N PRO A 107 16.24 -15.72 -21.19
CA PRO A 107 17.31 -15.27 -20.31
C PRO A 107 18.18 -14.14 -20.89
N ALA A 108 18.13 -13.90 -22.20
CA ALA A 108 18.85 -12.80 -22.84
C ALA A 108 18.04 -11.50 -22.84
N TYR A 109 16.77 -11.52 -22.41
CA TYR A 109 15.89 -10.35 -22.41
C TYR A 109 16.12 -9.44 -21.19
N PRO A 110 16.79 -8.28 -21.35
CA PRO A 110 17.19 -7.45 -20.22
C PRO A 110 16.01 -6.79 -19.51
N LYS A 111 14.88 -6.60 -20.21
CA LYS A 111 13.68 -5.98 -19.61
C LYS A 111 13.07 -6.87 -18.54
N GLY A 112 13.13 -8.21 -18.65
CA GLY A 112 12.66 -9.12 -17.59
C GLY A 112 13.37 -8.85 -16.26
N TYR A 113 14.72 -8.87 -16.27
CA TYR A 113 15.53 -8.51 -15.10
C TYR A 113 15.23 -7.10 -14.59
N TYR A 114 15.10 -6.13 -15.50
CA TYR A 114 14.79 -4.75 -15.11
C TYR A 114 13.46 -4.68 -14.35
N ARG A 115 12.38 -5.29 -14.87
CA ARG A 115 11.07 -5.29 -14.20
C ARG A 115 11.11 -5.97 -12.84
N ARG A 116 11.74 -7.15 -12.74
CA ARG A 116 11.86 -7.84 -11.45
C ARG A 116 12.67 -7.03 -10.45
N GLY A 117 13.80 -6.47 -10.89
CA GLY A 117 14.64 -5.62 -10.03
C GLY A 117 13.92 -4.38 -9.52
N THR A 118 13.09 -3.75 -10.37
CA THR A 118 12.23 -2.63 -9.97
C THR A 118 11.19 -3.04 -8.93
N ALA A 119 10.47 -4.14 -9.14
CA ALA A 119 9.45 -4.61 -8.21
C ALA A 119 10.05 -5.07 -6.86
N GLU A 120 11.19 -5.78 -6.88
CA GLU A 120 11.93 -6.16 -5.68
C GLU A 120 12.42 -4.93 -4.89
N PHE A 121 12.87 -3.88 -5.59
CA PHE A 121 13.32 -2.65 -4.93
C PHE A 121 12.14 -1.91 -4.28
N ALA A 122 10.98 -1.84 -4.96
CA ALA A 122 9.76 -1.26 -4.40
C ALA A 122 9.30 -1.99 -3.13
N LEU A 123 9.57 -3.29 -3.02
CA LEU A 123 9.36 -4.10 -1.82
C LEU A 123 10.45 -3.97 -0.74
N GLY A 124 11.41 -3.03 -0.90
CA GLY A 124 12.53 -2.86 0.01
C GLY A 124 13.57 -3.98 -0.04
N ARG A 125 13.45 -4.95 -0.97
CA ARG A 125 14.35 -6.10 -1.13
C ARG A 125 15.57 -5.72 -1.96
N ALA A 126 16.29 -4.69 -1.51
CA ALA A 126 17.41 -4.08 -2.23
C ALA A 126 18.50 -5.07 -2.65
N LYS A 127 18.75 -6.15 -1.88
CA LYS A 127 19.71 -7.20 -2.24
C LYS A 127 19.26 -8.01 -3.47
N ALA A 128 17.97 -8.34 -3.56
CA ALA A 128 17.40 -9.04 -4.71
C ALA A 128 17.41 -8.13 -5.94
N ALA A 129 16.92 -6.90 -5.79
CA ALA A 129 16.95 -5.88 -6.85
C ALA A 129 18.36 -5.65 -7.42
N ARG A 130 19.36 -5.52 -6.54
CA ARG A 130 20.77 -5.37 -6.91
C ARG A 130 21.27 -6.49 -7.83
N LYS A 131 20.85 -7.74 -7.58
CA LYS A 131 21.24 -8.89 -8.41
C LYS A 131 20.72 -8.73 -9.84
N ASP A 132 19.46 -8.32 -9.97
CA ASP A 132 18.82 -8.16 -11.28
C ASP A 132 19.37 -6.94 -12.04
N PHE A 133 19.51 -5.77 -11.42
CA PHE A 133 20.12 -4.61 -12.10
C PHE A 133 21.58 -4.84 -12.50
N ARG A 134 22.33 -5.65 -11.73
CA ARG A 134 23.67 -6.09 -12.14
C ARG A 134 23.62 -6.93 -13.42
N ASN A 135 22.62 -7.81 -13.57
CA ASN A 135 22.44 -8.58 -14.80
C ASN A 135 22.05 -7.69 -15.98
N VAL A 136 21.17 -6.70 -15.77
CA VAL A 136 20.85 -5.70 -16.81
C VAL A 136 22.11 -4.97 -17.27
N CYS A 137 22.96 -4.50 -16.34
CA CYS A 137 24.23 -3.84 -16.67
C CYS A 137 25.22 -4.75 -17.42
N LYS A 138 25.17 -6.08 -17.20
CA LYS A 138 25.97 -7.03 -17.99
C LYS A 138 25.44 -7.17 -19.41
N LEU A 139 24.13 -7.30 -19.57
CA LEU A 139 23.46 -7.45 -20.87
C LEU A 139 23.47 -6.13 -21.68
N ARG A 140 23.40 -4.98 -21.01
CA ARG A 140 23.42 -3.63 -21.60
C ARG A 140 24.38 -2.69 -20.87
N PRO A 141 25.70 -2.79 -21.12
CA PRO A 141 26.72 -2.01 -20.39
C PRO A 141 26.63 -0.49 -20.54
N LYS A 142 26.00 -0.01 -21.62
CA LYS A 142 25.83 1.42 -21.90
C LYS A 142 24.55 2.01 -21.31
N ASP A 143 23.65 1.19 -20.77
CA ASP A 143 22.40 1.64 -20.17
C ASP A 143 22.72 2.53 -18.95
N LYS A 144 22.36 3.81 -19.04
CA LYS A 144 22.62 4.79 -17.98
C LYS A 144 21.68 4.61 -16.81
N ASP A 145 20.42 4.27 -17.10
CA ASP A 145 19.39 4.12 -16.10
C ASP A 145 19.62 2.87 -15.26
N ALA A 146 19.92 1.72 -15.88
CA ALA A 146 20.24 0.50 -15.15
C ALA A 146 21.45 0.66 -14.20
N ARG A 147 22.44 1.47 -14.59
CA ARG A 147 23.60 1.80 -13.73
C ARG A 147 23.22 2.70 -12.56
N ALA A 148 22.35 3.68 -12.78
CA ALA A 148 21.81 4.52 -11.71
C ALA A 148 21.03 3.65 -10.70
N ARG A 149 20.13 2.79 -11.18
CA ARG A 149 19.37 1.84 -10.33
C ARG A 149 20.26 0.89 -9.54
N LEU A 150 21.32 0.36 -10.16
CA LEU A 150 22.30 -0.47 -9.46
C LEU A 150 23.00 0.31 -8.33
N ALA A 151 23.40 1.55 -8.58
CA ALA A 151 24.04 2.41 -7.58
C ALA A 151 23.09 2.75 -6.42
N GLU A 152 21.80 2.98 -6.71
CA GLU A 152 20.74 3.14 -5.69
C GLU A 152 20.61 1.88 -4.83
N CYS A 153 20.58 0.69 -5.43
CA CYS A 153 20.57 -0.57 -4.70
C CYS A 153 21.83 -0.76 -3.83
N ASP A 154 23.01 -0.45 -4.36
CA ASP A 154 24.27 -0.51 -3.62
C ASP A 154 24.28 0.47 -2.42
N LYS A 155 23.68 1.64 -2.57
CA LYS A 155 23.49 2.60 -1.47
C LYS A 155 22.54 2.03 -0.41
N ALA A 156 21.35 1.57 -0.82
CA ALA A 156 20.35 1.02 0.10
C ALA A 156 20.88 -0.20 0.88
N VAL A 157 21.60 -1.12 0.23
CA VAL A 157 22.21 -2.28 0.90
C VAL A 157 23.28 -1.86 1.92
N ARG A 158 24.10 -0.85 1.62
CA ARG A 158 25.09 -0.33 2.56
C ARG A 158 24.45 0.36 3.76
N GLU A 159 23.44 1.18 3.52
CA GLU A 159 22.69 1.87 4.58
C GLU A 159 21.98 0.87 5.50
N ALA A 160 21.35 -0.17 4.95
CA ALA A 160 20.71 -1.21 5.73
C ALA A 160 21.72 -2.00 6.58
N ALA A 161 22.91 -2.30 6.03
CA ALA A 161 23.98 -2.97 6.78
C ALA A 161 24.55 -2.08 7.90
N PHE A 162 24.70 -0.78 7.63
CA PHE A 162 25.14 0.19 8.64
C PHE A 162 24.11 0.34 9.76
N ALA A 163 22.83 0.49 9.42
CA ALA A 163 21.75 0.57 10.40
C ALA A 163 21.67 -0.69 11.27
N ALA A 164 21.79 -1.88 10.67
CA ALA A 164 21.82 -3.14 11.42
C ALA A 164 23.02 -3.25 12.37
N ALA A 165 24.16 -2.66 12.00
CA ALA A 165 25.36 -2.61 12.85
C ALA A 165 25.25 -1.59 14.00
N ILE A 166 24.42 -0.55 13.87
CA ILE A 166 24.13 0.40 14.97
C ILE A 166 23.13 -0.21 15.95
N LEU A 167 22.11 -0.93 15.46
CA LEU A 167 21.07 -1.58 16.27
C LEU A 167 21.61 -2.64 17.24
N SER A 168 22.84 -3.14 17.06
CA SER A 168 23.48 -4.05 18.03
C SER A 168 23.99 -3.35 19.29
N ASP A 169 24.09 -2.02 19.29
CA ASP A 169 24.29 -1.22 20.50
C ASP A 169 22.93 -0.74 20.97
N VAL A 170 22.61 -0.89 22.26
CA VAL A 170 21.34 -0.42 22.84
C VAL A 170 21.30 1.11 22.75
N SER A 171 20.79 1.65 21.65
CA SER A 171 20.57 3.08 21.49
C SER A 171 19.33 3.48 22.28
N VAL A 172 19.48 4.40 23.22
CA VAL A 172 18.34 5.01 23.93
C VAL A 172 17.46 5.71 22.88
N PRO A 173 16.12 5.54 22.91
CA PRO A 173 15.21 6.22 21.99
C PRO A 173 15.45 7.73 21.95
N LEU A 174 15.26 8.33 20.77
CA LEU A 174 15.38 9.77 20.60
C LEU A 174 14.33 10.49 21.45
N SER A 175 13.14 9.89 21.63
CA SER A 175 12.10 10.44 22.53
C SER A 175 12.55 10.63 23.97
N ASP A 176 13.55 9.88 24.42
CA ASP A 176 13.97 9.87 25.82
C ASP A 176 15.22 10.76 26.05
N THR A 177 15.88 11.18 24.97
CA THR A 177 17.12 11.96 25.02
C THR A 177 16.99 13.35 24.42
N PHE A 178 16.08 13.53 23.46
CA PHE A 178 15.88 14.80 22.78
C PHE A 178 15.10 15.78 23.67
N LYS A 179 15.64 17.00 23.78
CA LYS A 179 15.05 18.10 24.55
C LYS A 179 14.56 19.18 23.59
N PRO A 180 13.27 19.20 23.21
CA PRO A 180 12.71 20.19 22.29
C PRO A 180 12.97 21.64 22.75
N GLU A 181 13.11 21.86 24.05
CA GLU A 181 13.36 23.16 24.68
C GLU A 181 14.69 23.80 24.23
N SER A 182 15.63 22.98 23.77
CA SER A 182 16.90 23.45 23.21
C SER A 182 16.74 24.17 21.86
N ILE A 183 15.56 24.06 21.22
CA ILE A 183 15.23 24.75 19.98
C ILE A 183 14.68 26.14 20.33
N ALA A 184 15.39 27.19 19.94
CA ALA A 184 14.89 28.55 20.06
C ALA A 184 13.74 28.76 19.08
N ILE A 185 12.69 29.49 19.49
CA ILE A 185 11.66 29.97 18.58
C ILE A 185 12.09 31.36 18.11
N GLU A 186 12.26 31.52 16.80
CA GLU A 186 12.67 32.81 16.25
C GLU A 186 11.55 33.84 16.39
N LYS A 187 11.90 35.10 16.66
CA LYS A 187 10.93 36.21 16.74
C LYS A 187 10.15 36.43 15.45
N SER A 188 10.64 35.90 14.33
CA SER A 188 9.99 35.96 13.02
C SER A 188 8.94 34.87 12.81
N TYR A 189 8.85 33.87 13.68
CA TYR A 189 7.81 32.85 13.59
C TYR A 189 6.44 33.50 13.82
N ASP A 190 5.57 33.39 12.82
CA ASP A 190 4.24 34.01 12.77
C ASP A 190 3.10 32.97 12.87
N GLY A 191 3.46 31.72 13.20
CA GLY A 191 2.51 30.62 13.33
C GLY A 191 1.88 30.53 14.72
N PRO A 192 1.02 29.52 14.92
CA PRO A 192 0.32 29.35 16.18
C PRO A 192 1.28 28.97 17.32
N HIS A 193 0.90 29.37 18.53
CA HIS A 193 1.56 29.01 19.78
C HIS A 193 0.56 28.33 20.72
N PRO A 194 0.95 27.23 21.42
CA PRO A 194 0.04 26.54 22.34
C PRO A 194 -0.27 27.39 23.58
N ASN A 195 0.61 28.33 23.94
CA ASN A 195 0.34 29.37 24.92
C ASN A 195 0.23 30.73 24.22
N GLN A 196 -0.84 31.48 24.49
CA GLN A 196 -1.02 32.84 23.94
C GLN A 196 -0.07 33.88 24.57
N GLN A 197 0.61 33.53 25.68
CA GLN A 197 1.65 34.36 26.30
C GLN A 197 3.03 33.73 26.06
N LEU A 198 3.98 34.51 25.53
CA LEU A 198 5.37 34.09 25.35
C LEU A 198 5.96 33.72 26.72
N LEU A 199 6.31 32.43 26.90
CA LEU A 199 6.86 31.89 28.15
C LEU A 199 8.24 32.51 28.45
N THR A 200 8.48 32.87 29.70
CA THR A 200 9.81 33.16 30.25
C THR A 200 10.65 31.88 30.35
N LEU A 201 11.98 32.00 30.56
CA LEU A 201 12.89 30.85 30.64
C LEU A 201 12.52 29.85 31.77
N ASP A 202 11.91 30.32 32.86
CA ASP A 202 11.50 29.49 34.00
C ASP A 202 10.15 28.76 33.77
N GLU A 203 9.38 29.15 32.74
CA GLU A 203 8.08 28.54 32.41
C GLU A 203 8.19 27.47 31.30
N ILE A 204 9.42 27.14 30.89
CA ILE A 204 9.72 26.15 29.84
C ILE A 204 9.33 24.72 30.25
N GLU A 205 9.39 24.36 31.55
CA GLU A 205 8.88 23.07 32.04
C GLU A 205 7.35 22.95 31.86
N LEU A 206 6.63 24.09 31.85
CA LEU A 206 5.19 24.15 31.60
C LEU A 206 4.85 23.83 30.13
N GLU A 207 5.76 24.08 29.19
CA GLU A 207 5.46 23.96 27.76
C GLU A 207 5.18 22.50 27.35
N SER A 208 6.02 21.58 27.83
CA SER A 208 5.83 20.14 27.60
C SER A 208 4.48 19.64 28.13
N SER A 209 3.95 20.27 29.20
CA SER A 209 2.68 19.89 29.80
C SER A 209 1.47 20.15 28.89
N PHE A 210 1.56 21.13 27.98
CA PHE A 210 0.50 21.37 27.00
C PHE A 210 0.36 20.23 25.99
N PHE A 211 1.44 19.49 25.71
CA PHE A 211 1.41 18.39 24.74
C PHE A 211 1.04 17.05 25.37
N GLN A 212 0.80 17.01 26.69
CA GLN A 212 0.28 15.82 27.34
C GLN A 212 -1.13 15.46 26.80
N PRO A 213 -1.49 14.17 26.76
CA PRO A 213 -2.78 13.72 26.26
C PRO A 213 -3.95 14.41 26.97
N GLY A 214 -4.83 15.06 26.22
CA GLY A 214 -5.99 15.80 26.73
C GLY A 214 -5.69 17.21 27.24
N LYS A 215 -4.46 17.72 27.02
CA LYS A 215 -4.04 19.05 27.50
C LYS A 215 -3.77 20.05 26.38
N LEU A 216 -3.64 19.59 25.13
CA LEU A 216 -3.32 20.48 24.02
C LEU A 216 -4.51 21.39 23.70
N PRO A 217 -4.35 22.73 23.77
CA PRO A 217 -5.48 23.64 23.56
C PRO A 217 -6.10 23.49 22.18
N ARG A 218 -7.44 23.37 22.14
CA ARG A 218 -8.17 23.19 20.87
C ARG A 218 -7.96 24.35 19.91
N ASP A 219 -7.84 25.58 20.40
CA ASP A 219 -7.56 26.77 19.57
C ASP A 219 -6.20 26.66 18.87
N PHE A 220 -5.20 26.07 19.52
CA PHE A 220 -3.90 25.81 18.88
C PHE A 220 -4.03 24.78 17.76
N VAL A 221 -4.83 23.72 17.97
CA VAL A 221 -5.13 22.74 16.91
C VAL A 221 -5.77 23.43 15.71
N LEU A 222 -6.85 24.19 15.92
CA LEU A 222 -7.59 24.85 14.84
C LEU A 222 -6.73 25.90 14.11
N ALA A 223 -5.93 26.68 14.85
CA ALA A 223 -5.00 27.64 14.25
C ALA A 223 -3.88 26.94 13.46
N SER A 224 -3.45 25.74 13.87
CA SER A 224 -2.48 24.93 13.12
C SER A 224 -3.06 24.42 11.81
N LEU A 225 -4.31 23.97 11.79
CA LEU A 225 -5.00 23.55 10.56
C LEU A 225 -5.09 24.70 9.55
N GLU A 226 -5.46 25.91 10.01
CA GLU A 226 -5.50 27.09 9.16
C GLU A 226 -4.09 27.45 8.65
N HIS A 227 -3.06 27.31 9.50
CA HIS A 227 -1.67 27.54 9.09
C HIS A 227 -1.23 26.56 7.99
N PHE A 228 -1.57 25.28 8.12
CA PHE A 228 -1.33 24.23 7.12
C PHE A 228 -2.08 24.51 5.81
N LYS A 229 -3.35 24.94 5.89
CA LYS A 229 -4.16 25.32 4.71
C LYS A 229 -3.52 26.45 3.90
N ASN A 230 -2.74 27.31 4.56
CA ASN A 230 -1.97 28.38 3.95
C ASN A 230 -0.53 27.96 3.56
N GLN A 231 -0.26 26.65 3.46
CA GLN A 231 1.05 26.07 3.08
C GLN A 231 2.20 26.49 4.00
N LYS A 232 1.91 26.74 5.27
CA LYS A 232 2.92 27.02 6.30
C LYS A 232 3.01 25.86 7.27
N VAL A 233 4.13 25.78 8.00
CA VAL A 233 4.42 24.70 8.95
C VAL A 233 4.41 25.22 10.38
N ILE A 234 3.91 24.42 11.34
CA ILE A 234 4.05 24.76 12.76
C ILE A 234 5.49 24.58 13.20
N HIS A 235 5.91 25.37 14.19
CA HIS A 235 7.31 25.42 14.63
C HIS A 235 7.85 24.04 15.05
N LYS A 236 9.09 23.75 14.66
CA LYS A 236 9.77 22.46 14.92
C LYS A 236 9.77 22.05 16.40
N ARG A 237 9.93 23.00 17.31
CA ARG A 237 9.85 22.76 18.76
C ARG A 237 8.53 22.13 19.19
N TYR A 238 7.42 22.63 18.64
CA TYR A 238 6.08 22.12 18.94
C TYR A 238 5.85 20.75 18.33
N VAL A 239 6.34 20.53 17.11
CA VAL A 239 6.32 19.19 16.49
C VAL A 239 7.09 18.19 17.35
N ALA A 240 8.29 18.53 17.82
CA ALA A 240 9.08 17.63 18.65
C ALA A 240 8.36 17.29 19.97
N HIS A 241 7.78 18.27 20.67
CA HIS A 241 6.98 18.00 21.87
C HIS A 241 5.77 17.10 21.58
N LEU A 242 5.07 17.36 20.47
CA LEU A 242 3.91 16.60 20.04
C LEU A 242 4.28 15.13 19.78
N LEU A 243 5.35 14.89 19.02
CA LEU A 243 5.78 13.54 18.64
C LEU A 243 6.28 12.74 19.84
N ILE A 244 7.08 13.35 20.74
CA ILE A 244 7.53 12.69 21.96
C ILE A 244 6.33 12.29 22.84
N SER A 245 5.40 13.23 23.05
CA SER A 245 4.20 12.97 23.86
C SER A 245 3.31 11.90 23.22
N ALA A 246 3.13 11.94 21.91
CA ALA A 246 2.37 10.94 21.16
C ALA A 246 3.04 9.56 21.24
N LYS A 247 4.37 9.47 21.13
CA LYS A 247 5.12 8.22 21.27
C LYS A 247 4.86 7.59 22.63
N HIS A 248 5.07 8.32 23.73
CA HIS A 248 4.87 7.80 25.09
C HIS A 248 3.40 7.45 25.36
N TYR A 249 2.45 8.16 24.74
CA TYR A 249 1.04 7.83 24.82
C TYR A 249 0.73 6.51 24.11
N TYR A 250 1.15 6.34 22.85
CA TYR A 250 0.89 5.12 22.08
C TYR A 250 1.62 3.90 22.62
N GLU A 251 2.81 4.07 23.21
CA GLU A 251 3.57 3.01 23.86
C GLU A 251 2.78 2.32 25.00
N GLN A 252 1.91 3.07 25.68
CA GLN A 252 1.05 2.55 26.76
C GLN A 252 -0.26 1.91 26.25
N MET A 253 -0.61 2.09 24.98
CA MET A 253 -1.85 1.57 24.42
C MET A 253 -1.76 0.08 24.06
N PRO A 254 -2.86 -0.68 24.11
CA PRO A 254 -2.90 -2.04 23.58
C PRO A 254 -2.80 -2.05 22.05
N SER A 255 -2.43 -3.20 21.48
CA SER A 255 -2.32 -3.38 20.02
C SER A 255 -3.68 -3.47 19.33
N LEU A 256 -4.71 -3.87 20.08
CA LEU A 256 -6.10 -3.89 19.69
C LEU A 256 -6.87 -2.94 20.60
N LEU A 257 -7.55 -1.95 20.03
CA LEU A 257 -8.41 -1.03 20.78
C LEU A 257 -9.83 -1.57 20.89
N GLU A 258 -10.52 -1.23 21.98
CA GLU A 258 -11.97 -1.37 22.08
C GLU A 258 -12.56 0.04 21.96
N ILE A 259 -13.36 0.29 20.92
CA ILE A 259 -13.94 1.61 20.64
C ILE A 259 -15.46 1.51 20.72
N PRO A 260 -16.08 2.01 21.80
CA PRO A 260 -17.54 2.02 21.90
C PRO A 260 -18.14 3.05 20.93
N ILE A 261 -19.36 2.80 20.48
CA ILE A 261 -20.17 3.84 19.82
C ILE A 261 -20.50 4.92 20.87
N PRO A 262 -20.32 6.21 20.57
CA PRO A 262 -20.63 7.28 21.53
C PRO A 262 -22.13 7.29 21.86
N LYS A 263 -22.46 7.74 23.07
CA LYS A 263 -23.86 7.86 23.52
C LYS A 263 -24.52 9.18 23.13
N VAL A 264 -23.71 10.18 22.82
CA VAL A 264 -24.14 11.54 22.46
C VAL A 264 -23.70 11.79 21.03
N GLY A 265 -24.63 12.28 20.22
CA GLY A 265 -24.38 12.60 18.81
C GLY A 265 -23.57 13.88 18.64
N PRO A 266 -23.01 14.09 17.44
CA PRO A 266 -22.23 15.28 17.12
C PRO A 266 -22.94 16.57 17.54
N ASP A 267 -22.18 17.56 17.99
CA ASP A 267 -22.68 18.91 18.29
C ASP A 267 -22.96 19.67 16.99
N ILE A 268 -23.95 19.17 16.26
CA ILE A 268 -24.48 19.71 15.01
C ILE A 268 -25.93 20.05 15.33
N ASN A 269 -26.40 21.24 14.92
CA ASN A 269 -27.78 21.70 15.13
C ASN A 269 -28.79 20.95 14.24
N ASP A 270 -28.66 19.63 14.14
CA ASP A 270 -29.54 18.73 13.40
C ASP A 270 -29.87 17.50 14.27
N PRO A 271 -31.09 17.43 14.85
CA PRO A 271 -31.49 16.35 15.73
C PRO A 271 -31.69 15.00 15.02
N THR A 272 -31.55 14.95 13.69
CA THR A 272 -31.59 13.69 12.92
C THR A 272 -30.25 12.97 12.91
N VAL A 273 -29.16 13.64 13.32
CA VAL A 273 -27.83 13.04 13.39
C VAL A 273 -27.72 12.20 14.67
N LEU A 274 -27.68 10.89 14.49
CA LEU A 274 -27.57 9.93 15.58
C LEU A 274 -26.14 9.83 16.13
N PRO A 275 -25.96 9.39 17.40
CA PRO A 275 -24.64 9.05 17.94
C PRO A 275 -23.94 8.00 17.07
N ARG A 276 -22.72 8.31 16.65
CA ARG A 276 -21.99 7.49 15.68
C ARG A 276 -20.48 7.63 15.81
N LEU A 277 -19.77 6.57 15.45
CA LEU A 277 -18.34 6.60 15.14
C LEU A 277 -18.16 6.73 13.63
N THR A 278 -17.24 7.58 13.19
CA THR A 278 -16.85 7.66 11.77
C THR A 278 -15.57 6.86 11.53
N VAL A 279 -15.57 5.94 10.56
CA VAL A 279 -14.39 5.18 10.13
C VAL A 279 -13.96 5.66 8.74
N CYS A 280 -12.75 6.17 8.64
CA CYS A 280 -12.08 6.58 7.41
C CYS A 280 -10.99 5.56 7.06
N GLY A 281 -10.75 5.36 5.77
CA GLY A 281 -9.63 4.61 5.25
C GLY A 281 -8.39 5.48 5.03
N ASP A 282 -7.59 5.08 4.05
CA ASP A 282 -6.33 5.70 3.66
C ASP A 282 -6.56 7.17 3.27
N THR A 283 -5.62 8.04 3.63
CA THR A 283 -5.66 9.47 3.28
C THR A 283 -4.42 9.93 2.50
N HIS A 284 -3.30 9.21 2.60
CA HIS A 284 -2.11 9.38 1.76
C HIS A 284 -1.69 10.83 1.50
N GLY A 285 -1.55 11.63 2.55
CA GLY A 285 -1.09 13.01 2.44
C GLY A 285 -1.99 13.95 1.63
N GLN A 286 -3.26 13.61 1.42
CA GLN A 286 -4.26 14.48 0.80
C GLN A 286 -4.93 15.39 1.84
N PHE A 287 -4.14 16.34 2.37
CA PHE A 287 -4.58 17.23 3.47
C PHE A 287 -5.88 17.98 3.20
N TYR A 288 -6.07 18.48 1.99
CA TYR A 288 -7.25 19.27 1.63
C TYR A 288 -8.52 18.41 1.59
N ASP A 289 -8.41 17.15 1.18
CA ASP A 289 -9.52 16.19 1.25
C ASP A 289 -9.82 15.79 2.70
N VAL A 290 -8.81 15.69 3.57
CA VAL A 290 -9.04 15.51 5.02
C VAL A 290 -9.81 16.68 5.62
N LEU A 291 -9.49 17.92 5.24
CA LEU A 291 -10.29 19.07 5.64
C LEU A 291 -11.71 18.98 5.10
N HIS A 292 -11.89 18.51 3.87
CA HIS A 292 -13.21 18.31 3.28
C HIS A 292 -14.04 17.26 4.03
N ILE A 293 -13.44 16.16 4.49
CA ILE A 293 -14.10 15.18 5.38
C ILE A 293 -14.63 15.90 6.63
N PHE A 294 -13.84 16.78 7.24
CA PHE A 294 -14.27 17.54 8.43
C PHE A 294 -15.33 18.60 8.13
N GLU A 295 -15.32 19.20 6.94
CA GLU A 295 -16.36 20.12 6.49
C GLU A 295 -17.69 19.37 6.28
N LEU A 296 -17.66 18.18 5.68
CA LEU A 296 -18.84 17.36 5.42
C LEU A 296 -19.41 16.70 6.68
N ASN A 297 -18.54 16.27 7.60
CA ASN A 297 -18.93 15.40 8.70
C ASN A 297 -18.65 15.98 10.10
N GLY A 298 -18.20 17.24 10.16
CA GLY A 298 -17.86 17.94 11.39
C GLY A 298 -16.44 17.64 11.88
N LEU A 299 -15.88 18.54 12.69
CA LEU A 299 -14.55 18.35 13.25
C LEU A 299 -14.55 17.22 14.29
N PRO A 300 -13.39 16.54 14.50
CA PRO A 300 -13.21 15.62 15.61
C PRO A 300 -13.55 16.27 16.96
N SER A 301 -14.42 15.61 17.71
CA SER A 301 -14.78 15.98 19.08
C SER A 301 -15.16 14.72 19.89
N GLU A 302 -15.39 14.86 21.18
CA GLU A 302 -15.85 13.74 22.03
C GLU A 302 -17.17 13.13 21.52
N ASN A 303 -18.03 13.97 20.95
CA ASN A 303 -19.34 13.57 20.42
C ASN A 303 -19.32 13.28 18.91
N ASN A 304 -18.19 13.50 18.24
CA ASN A 304 -17.98 13.17 16.83
C ASN A 304 -16.63 12.47 16.66
N PRO A 305 -16.49 11.24 17.20
CA PRO A 305 -15.24 10.52 17.16
C PRO A 305 -14.96 9.94 15.77
N TYR A 306 -13.68 9.90 15.43
CA TYR A 306 -13.16 9.34 14.18
C TYR A 306 -12.20 8.18 14.44
N LEU A 307 -12.18 7.21 13.55
CA LEU A 307 -11.12 6.21 13.39
C LEU A 307 -10.54 6.35 11.99
N PHE A 308 -9.27 6.72 11.86
CA PHE A 308 -8.53 6.66 10.60
C PHE A 308 -7.71 5.37 10.56
N ASN A 309 -7.99 4.54 9.58
CA ASN A 309 -7.52 3.16 9.52
C ASN A 309 -6.21 3.00 8.71
N GLY A 310 -5.16 3.69 9.16
CA GLY A 310 -3.81 3.62 8.57
C GLY A 310 -3.63 4.39 7.26
N ASP A 311 -2.39 4.42 6.78
CA ASP A 311 -1.98 5.02 5.51
C ASP A 311 -2.32 6.51 5.42
N PHE A 312 -1.79 7.24 6.40
CA PHE A 312 -1.99 8.68 6.53
C PHE A 312 -1.06 9.47 5.62
N VAL A 313 0.14 8.91 5.42
CA VAL A 313 1.29 9.57 4.77
C VAL A 313 1.65 8.87 3.47
N ASP A 314 2.72 9.38 2.84
CA ASP A 314 3.24 8.98 1.55
C ASP A 314 2.28 9.31 0.40
N ARG A 315 2.83 9.32 -0.83
CA ARG A 315 2.11 9.60 -2.08
C ARG A 315 1.71 11.05 -2.22
N GLY A 316 0.72 11.51 -1.48
CA GLY A 316 0.35 12.91 -1.44
C GLY A 316 1.45 13.76 -0.82
N SER A 317 1.58 14.99 -1.29
CA SER A 317 2.67 15.90 -0.92
C SER A 317 2.35 16.81 0.28
N PHE A 318 1.28 16.48 1.02
CA PHE A 318 0.89 17.15 2.26
C PHE A 318 0.77 16.15 3.42
N SER A 319 1.64 15.13 3.43
CA SER A 319 1.64 14.07 4.43
C SER A 319 1.93 14.59 5.83
N VAL A 320 2.83 15.58 5.97
CA VAL A 320 3.18 16.21 7.23
C VAL A 320 1.96 16.91 7.84
N GLU A 321 1.19 17.65 7.05
CA GLU A 321 -0.01 18.35 7.51
C GLU A 321 -1.10 17.38 7.96
N VAL A 322 -1.30 16.27 7.24
CA VAL A 322 -2.26 15.21 7.60
C VAL A 322 -1.89 14.58 8.96
N ILE A 323 -0.68 14.05 9.09
CA ILE A 323 -0.32 13.32 10.31
C ILE A 323 -0.25 14.25 11.52
N LEU A 324 0.24 15.49 11.35
CA LEU A 324 0.24 16.46 12.43
C LEU A 324 -1.19 16.83 12.83
N THR A 325 -2.10 17.02 11.88
CA THR A 325 -3.53 17.26 12.19
C THR A 325 -4.12 16.17 13.06
N PHE A 326 -3.87 14.90 12.72
CA PHE A 326 -4.37 13.77 13.50
C PHE A 326 -3.75 13.71 14.90
N LEU A 327 -2.43 13.90 15.03
CA LEU A 327 -1.76 13.90 16.33
C LEU A 327 -2.14 15.10 17.20
N LEU A 328 -2.37 16.28 16.60
CA LEU A 328 -2.85 17.47 17.29
C LEU A 328 -4.25 17.24 17.88
N PHE A 329 -5.20 16.71 17.10
CA PHE A 329 -6.50 16.31 17.63
C PHE A 329 -6.37 15.23 18.71
N LYS A 330 -5.51 14.23 18.49
CA LYS A 330 -5.29 13.14 19.45
C LYS A 330 -4.78 13.64 20.80
N MET A 331 -3.80 14.55 20.81
CA MET A 331 -3.25 15.11 22.04
C MET A 331 -4.17 16.17 22.66
N SER A 332 -5.05 16.80 21.88
CA SER A 332 -6.07 17.73 22.40
C SER A 332 -7.22 17.01 23.08
N ASN A 333 -7.74 15.94 22.47
CA ASN A 333 -8.73 15.05 23.06
C ASN A 333 -8.50 13.60 22.59
N PRO A 334 -7.95 12.72 23.45
CA PRO A 334 -7.63 11.35 23.07
C PRO A 334 -8.82 10.48 22.63
N GLN A 335 -10.06 10.88 22.94
CA GLN A 335 -11.28 10.15 22.55
C GLN A 335 -11.88 10.62 21.23
N CYS A 336 -11.44 11.77 20.68
CA CYS A 336 -12.05 12.31 19.45
C CYS A 336 -11.50 11.71 18.16
N ILE A 337 -10.31 11.12 18.19
CA ILE A 337 -9.68 10.51 17.03
C ILE A 337 -8.88 9.28 17.45
N HIS A 338 -9.03 8.19 16.71
CA HIS A 338 -8.32 6.93 16.85
C HIS A 338 -7.54 6.69 15.56
N LEU A 339 -6.31 6.21 15.68
CA LEU A 339 -5.40 5.99 14.56
C LEU A 339 -4.92 4.55 14.62
N HIS A 340 -5.06 3.82 13.51
CA HIS A 340 -4.37 2.56 13.32
C HIS A 340 -3.09 2.78 12.52
N ARG A 341 -2.14 1.88 12.71
CA ARG A 341 -0.99 1.77 11.82
C ARG A 341 -1.44 1.15 10.49
N GLY A 342 -1.06 1.75 9.37
CA GLY A 342 -1.09 1.15 8.05
C GLY A 342 0.29 0.65 7.61
N ASN A 343 0.41 0.13 6.41
CA ASN A 343 1.71 -0.29 5.90
C ASN A 343 2.61 0.90 5.54
N HIS A 344 2.04 2.07 5.27
CA HIS A 344 2.79 3.30 5.00
C HIS A 344 3.31 3.99 6.27
N GLU A 345 2.85 3.62 7.47
CA GLU A 345 3.51 4.05 8.74
C GLU A 345 4.74 3.16 9.05
N THR A 346 5.63 3.01 8.07
CA THR A 346 6.84 2.17 8.14
C THR A 346 8.03 2.83 7.44
N LYS A 347 9.23 2.62 7.98
CA LYS A 347 10.45 3.26 7.46
C LYS A 347 10.70 2.96 5.98
N ASN A 348 10.46 1.71 5.57
CA ASN A 348 10.72 1.29 4.19
C ASN A 348 9.79 1.98 3.19
N MET A 349 8.50 2.13 3.54
CA MET A 349 7.55 2.83 2.68
C MET A 349 7.87 4.32 2.63
N ASN A 350 8.10 4.96 3.78
CA ASN A 350 8.36 6.39 3.86
C ASN A 350 9.58 6.86 3.06
N LYS A 351 10.61 6.01 3.01
CA LYS A 351 11.82 6.26 2.22
C LYS A 351 11.55 6.31 0.72
N ILE A 352 10.64 5.49 0.24
CA ILE A 352 10.36 5.31 -1.18
C ILE A 352 9.25 6.25 -1.64
N TYR A 353 8.20 6.42 -0.82
CA TYR A 353 6.94 7.02 -1.22
C TYR A 353 6.72 8.46 -0.75
N GLY A 354 7.75 9.09 -0.19
CA GLY A 354 7.85 10.55 -0.10
C GLY A 354 7.84 11.13 1.30
N PHE A 355 7.29 10.45 2.30
CA PHE A 355 7.18 11.02 3.64
C PHE A 355 8.54 11.34 4.28
N GLU A 356 9.55 10.47 4.10
CA GLU A 356 10.91 10.76 4.57
C GLU A 356 11.47 12.04 3.94
N GLY A 357 11.28 12.20 2.62
CA GLY A 357 11.72 13.38 1.89
C GLY A 357 10.95 14.64 2.31
N GLU A 358 9.65 14.52 2.54
CA GLU A 358 8.78 15.63 2.92
C GLU A 358 9.13 16.15 4.31
N VAL A 359 9.30 15.25 5.29
CA VAL A 359 9.70 15.62 6.65
C VAL A 359 11.06 16.29 6.65
N LYS A 360 12.02 15.80 5.88
CA LYS A 360 13.36 16.42 5.79
C LYS A 360 13.36 17.76 5.06
N ALA A 361 12.46 17.95 4.11
CA ALA A 361 12.31 19.23 3.42
C ALA A 361 11.64 20.29 4.30
N LYS A 362 10.64 19.91 5.10
CA LYS A 362 9.89 20.81 6.00
C LYS A 362 10.57 21.00 7.37
N TYR A 363 11.33 20.01 7.81
CA TYR A 363 12.01 19.97 9.11
C TYR A 363 13.44 19.40 8.99
N ASP A 364 13.72 18.21 9.52
CA ASP A 364 15.02 17.55 9.49
C ASP A 364 14.94 16.05 9.82
N ASP A 365 16.09 15.36 9.79
CA ASP A 365 16.20 13.92 10.11
C ASP A 365 15.68 13.57 11.52
N LYS A 366 15.89 14.44 12.51
CA LYS A 366 15.47 14.18 13.89
C LYS A 366 13.96 14.11 14.02
N ILE A 367 13.24 15.01 13.35
CA ILE A 367 11.77 14.96 13.34
C ILE A 367 11.28 13.69 12.62
N PHE A 368 11.95 13.26 11.55
CA PHE A 368 11.61 12.01 10.87
C PHE A 368 11.82 10.79 11.78
N ASP A 369 12.93 10.72 12.51
CA ASP A 369 13.19 9.64 13.46
C ASP A 369 12.11 9.59 14.58
N LEU A 370 11.67 10.75 15.09
CA LEU A 370 10.56 10.81 16.04
C LEU A 370 9.24 10.31 15.46
N PHE A 371 8.92 10.62 14.19
CA PHE A 371 7.75 10.06 13.53
C PHE A 371 7.81 8.52 13.46
N LEU A 372 8.97 7.95 13.12
CA LEU A 372 9.15 6.49 13.09
C LEU A 372 8.92 5.86 14.47
N GLU A 373 9.38 6.51 15.55
CA GLU A 373 9.11 6.04 16.91
C GLU A 373 7.60 6.05 17.20
N VAL A 374 6.88 7.13 16.87
CA VAL A 374 5.41 7.21 17.02
C VAL A 374 4.71 6.09 16.24
N PHE A 375 5.03 5.97 14.95
CA PHE A 375 4.45 4.95 14.05
C PHE A 375 4.68 3.53 14.56
N SER A 376 5.85 3.26 15.12
CA SER A 376 6.19 1.94 15.65
C SER A 376 5.27 1.47 16.78
N TYR A 377 4.65 2.40 17.51
CA TYR A 377 3.77 2.12 18.65
C TYR A 377 2.28 2.32 18.36
N MET A 378 1.89 2.78 17.16
CA MET A 378 0.47 2.92 16.81
C MET A 378 -0.28 1.56 16.91
N PRO A 379 -1.53 1.55 17.41
CA PRO A 379 -2.37 0.35 17.44
C PRO A 379 -2.56 -0.27 16.05
N LEU A 380 -2.78 -1.58 15.98
CA LEU A 380 -2.85 -2.32 14.72
C LEU A 380 -4.28 -2.60 14.27
N ALA A 381 -5.23 -2.59 15.21
CA ALA A 381 -6.63 -2.87 14.95
C ALA A 381 -7.51 -2.32 16.07
N SER A 382 -8.82 -2.37 15.86
CA SER A 382 -9.83 -2.15 16.89
C SER A 382 -11.04 -3.05 16.72
N VAL A 383 -11.80 -3.20 17.80
CA VAL A 383 -13.18 -3.67 17.76
C VAL A 383 -14.08 -2.47 18.07
N VAL A 384 -14.96 -2.15 17.12
CA VAL A 384 -15.94 -1.08 17.21
C VAL A 384 -17.29 -1.66 17.61
N GLY A 385 -17.89 -1.09 18.67
CA GLY A 385 -19.22 -1.49 19.16
C GLY A 385 -19.36 -2.99 19.45
N ASP A 386 -18.29 -3.62 19.92
CA ASP A 386 -18.19 -5.05 20.24
C ASP A 386 -18.44 -6.03 19.06
N LYS A 387 -18.65 -5.52 17.84
CA LYS A 387 -19.11 -6.34 16.69
C LYS A 387 -18.33 -6.16 15.40
N VAL A 388 -17.65 -5.03 15.22
CA VAL A 388 -16.94 -4.71 13.98
C VAL A 388 -15.45 -4.70 14.22
N PHE A 389 -14.71 -5.63 13.61
CA PHE A 389 -13.26 -5.62 13.66
C PHE A 389 -12.70 -4.74 12.53
N VAL A 390 -11.84 -3.80 12.90
CA VAL A 390 -11.25 -2.83 11.97
C VAL A 390 -9.73 -2.96 11.97
N THR A 391 -9.12 -3.17 10.81
CA THR A 391 -7.66 -3.19 10.63
C THR A 391 -7.30 -2.68 9.25
N HIS A 392 -6.08 -2.19 9.03
CA HIS A 392 -5.73 -1.55 7.75
C HIS A 392 -5.72 -2.55 6.58
N GLY A 393 -4.90 -3.60 6.70
CA GLY A 393 -4.73 -4.65 5.70
C GLY A 393 -5.86 -5.67 5.75
N GLY A 394 -5.71 -6.74 6.52
CA GLY A 394 -6.70 -7.80 6.50
C GLY A 394 -6.53 -8.84 7.59
N LEU A 395 -7.11 -10.02 7.37
CA LEU A 395 -7.16 -11.06 8.39
C LEU A 395 -5.88 -11.92 8.38
N PRO A 396 -5.49 -12.44 9.56
CA PRO A 396 -4.47 -13.47 9.63
C PRO A 396 -4.93 -14.74 8.93
N THR A 397 -3.98 -15.47 8.35
CA THR A 397 -4.29 -16.74 7.66
C THR A 397 -4.29 -17.96 8.58
N ASP A 398 -3.84 -17.81 9.83
CA ASP A 398 -3.97 -18.85 10.86
C ASP A 398 -5.39 -18.84 11.43
N PRO A 399 -6.18 -19.93 11.27
CA PRO A 399 -7.58 -19.96 11.70
C PRO A 399 -7.75 -19.91 13.23
N GLY A 400 -6.68 -20.10 14.00
CA GLY A 400 -6.72 -20.07 15.47
C GLY A 400 -6.51 -18.69 16.08
N VAL A 401 -6.26 -17.64 15.29
CA VAL A 401 -5.97 -16.30 15.85
C VAL A 401 -7.19 -15.70 16.51
N THR A 402 -7.02 -15.30 17.77
CA THR A 402 -8.04 -14.60 18.55
C THR A 402 -7.72 -13.12 18.73
N LEU A 403 -8.71 -12.33 19.14
CA LEU A 403 -8.51 -10.94 19.58
C LEU A 403 -7.47 -10.81 20.70
N SER A 404 -7.36 -11.82 21.58
CA SER A 404 -6.32 -11.85 22.62
C SER A 404 -4.90 -11.92 22.04
N ASP A 405 -4.71 -12.63 20.93
CA ASP A 405 -3.40 -12.74 20.30
C ASP A 405 -2.99 -11.42 19.66
N ILE A 406 -3.95 -10.70 19.05
CA ILE A 406 -3.74 -9.36 18.51
C ILE A 406 -3.37 -8.37 19.62
N ARG A 407 -4.08 -8.39 20.77
CA ARG A 407 -3.74 -7.55 21.94
C ARG A 407 -2.31 -7.73 22.43
N LYS A 408 -1.75 -8.95 22.30
CA LYS A 408 -0.41 -9.33 22.79
C LYS A 408 0.73 -9.04 21.81
N ILE A 409 0.45 -8.57 20.59
CA ILE A 409 1.50 -8.21 19.62
C ILE A 409 2.41 -7.16 20.25
N LYS A 410 3.72 -7.46 20.29
CA LYS A 410 4.73 -6.50 20.74
C LYS A 410 4.98 -5.49 19.62
N ARG A 411 4.53 -4.25 19.86
CA ARG A 411 4.81 -3.09 19.00
C ARG A 411 6.17 -2.47 19.35
N GLY A 412 6.51 -1.32 18.78
CA GLY A 412 7.82 -0.70 18.94
C GLY A 412 8.86 -1.21 17.95
N CYS A 413 8.42 -1.75 16.81
CA CYS A 413 9.29 -2.30 15.77
C CYS A 413 8.73 -2.04 14.36
N GLU A 414 9.58 -2.24 13.35
CA GLU A 414 9.15 -2.37 11.96
C GLU A 414 8.38 -3.68 11.77
N PRO A 415 7.32 -3.71 10.94
CA PRO A 415 6.58 -4.94 10.68
C PRO A 415 7.50 -6.03 10.11
N PRO A 416 7.36 -7.29 10.56
CA PRO A 416 8.08 -8.40 9.96
C PRO A 416 7.58 -8.67 8.53
N ASN A 417 8.37 -9.41 7.75
CA ASN A 417 7.99 -9.81 6.39
C ASN A 417 6.79 -10.79 6.33
N SER A 418 6.36 -11.33 7.47
CA SER A 418 5.29 -12.31 7.60
C SER A 418 4.81 -12.41 9.06
N GLY A 419 3.62 -12.97 9.26
CA GLY A 419 3.04 -13.22 10.59
C GLY A 419 1.98 -12.18 10.95
N LEU A 420 1.38 -12.31 12.13
CA LEU A 420 0.15 -11.59 12.49
C LEU A 420 0.21 -10.07 12.28
N MET A 421 1.29 -9.40 12.73
CA MET A 421 1.45 -7.96 12.50
C MET A 421 1.56 -7.62 11.01
N SER A 422 2.19 -8.47 10.20
CA SER A 422 2.30 -8.29 8.75
C SER A 422 0.93 -8.45 8.09
N ASP A 423 0.19 -9.51 8.46
CA ASP A 423 -1.12 -9.82 7.88
C ASP A 423 -2.13 -8.67 8.14
N LEU A 424 -2.15 -8.13 9.36
CA LEU A 424 -3.01 -6.98 9.73
C LEU A 424 -2.71 -5.71 8.91
N LEU A 425 -1.50 -5.58 8.34
CA LEU A 425 -1.09 -4.40 7.57
C LEU A 425 -1.09 -4.62 6.05
N TRP A 426 -1.00 -5.87 5.57
CA TRP A 426 -0.73 -6.16 4.15
C TRP A 426 -1.68 -7.16 3.49
N ALA A 427 -2.50 -7.88 4.23
CA ALA A 427 -3.38 -8.89 3.64
C ALA A 427 -4.55 -8.24 2.87
N ASP A 428 -4.96 -8.85 1.76
CA ASP A 428 -6.08 -8.40 0.93
C ASP A 428 -7.18 -9.46 0.81
N PRO A 429 -8.46 -9.09 0.70
CA PRO A 429 -9.51 -10.07 0.40
C PRO A 429 -9.36 -10.64 -1.02
N GLN A 430 -9.87 -11.87 -1.24
CA GLN A 430 -10.03 -12.48 -2.56
C GLN A 430 -11.42 -13.11 -2.69
N PRO A 431 -12.02 -13.13 -3.90
CA PRO A 431 -13.40 -13.57 -4.05
C PRO A 431 -13.62 -15.07 -3.85
N PHE A 432 -12.56 -15.88 -3.94
CA PHE A 432 -12.62 -17.35 -3.82
C PHE A 432 -12.08 -17.86 -2.48
N PRO A 433 -12.60 -18.99 -1.95
CA PRO A 433 -12.14 -19.56 -0.68
C PRO A 433 -10.65 -19.88 -0.63
N GLY A 434 -10.11 -19.95 0.59
CA GLY A 434 -8.74 -20.28 0.89
C GLY A 434 -7.81 -19.07 0.93
N LYS A 435 -6.50 -19.33 0.75
CA LYS A 435 -5.46 -18.30 0.75
C LYS A 435 -4.58 -18.40 -0.49
N SER A 436 -4.12 -17.26 -0.98
CA SER A 436 -3.18 -17.17 -2.12
C SER A 436 -2.00 -16.27 -1.77
N PRO A 437 -0.85 -16.42 -2.45
CA PRO A 437 0.22 -15.42 -2.38
C PRO A 437 -0.33 -14.03 -2.70
N SER A 438 0.05 -13.02 -1.91
CA SER A 438 -0.40 -11.65 -2.15
C SER A 438 0.09 -11.15 -3.50
N LYS A 439 -0.81 -10.48 -4.23
CA LYS A 439 -0.48 -9.74 -5.45
C LYS A 439 0.58 -8.66 -5.22
N ARG A 440 0.72 -8.17 -3.99
CA ARG A 440 1.71 -7.18 -3.56
C ARG A 440 3.09 -7.79 -3.33
N GLY A 441 3.18 -9.10 -3.13
CA GLY A 441 4.45 -9.79 -2.84
C GLY A 441 4.84 -9.78 -1.36
N VAL A 442 4.03 -9.18 -0.49
CA VAL A 442 4.10 -9.26 0.99
C VAL A 442 2.68 -9.54 1.51
N GLY A 443 2.55 -10.38 2.53
CA GLY A 443 1.26 -10.86 3.02
C GLY A 443 0.63 -11.93 2.12
N TYR A 444 -0.68 -12.12 2.26
CA TYR A 444 -1.48 -13.09 1.53
C TYR A 444 -2.83 -12.50 1.13
N SER A 445 -3.47 -13.11 0.15
CA SER A 445 -4.89 -12.90 -0.10
C SER A 445 -5.72 -13.92 0.67
N PHE A 446 -6.86 -13.51 1.24
CA PHE A 446 -7.73 -14.35 2.07
C PHE A 446 -9.18 -14.39 1.57
N GLY A 447 -9.77 -15.59 1.54
CA GLY A 447 -11.12 -15.82 1.05
C GLY A 447 -12.26 -15.57 2.05
N PRO A 448 -13.51 -15.74 1.60
CA PRO A 448 -14.70 -15.60 2.44
C PRO A 448 -14.77 -16.62 3.58
N ASP A 449 -14.20 -17.82 3.41
CA ASP A 449 -14.10 -18.87 4.43
C ASP A 449 -13.21 -18.45 5.61
N ILE A 450 -12.06 -17.81 5.34
CA ILE A 450 -11.17 -17.26 6.37
C ILE A 450 -11.87 -16.13 7.13
N THR A 451 -12.58 -15.26 6.40
CA THR A 451 -13.38 -14.19 6.99
C THR A 451 -14.43 -14.73 7.94
N GLU A 452 -15.24 -15.67 7.48
CA GLU A 452 -16.28 -16.30 8.29
C GLU A 452 -15.71 -17.02 9.52
N SER A 453 -14.63 -17.77 9.35
CA SER A 453 -13.97 -18.47 10.46
C SER A 453 -13.48 -17.50 11.54
N PHE A 454 -12.79 -16.41 11.15
CA PHE A 454 -12.27 -15.44 12.10
C PHE A 454 -13.38 -14.70 12.84
N LEU A 455 -14.42 -14.25 12.13
CA LEU A 455 -15.54 -13.53 12.73
C LEU A 455 -16.31 -14.43 13.71
N ASN A 456 -16.60 -15.67 13.33
CA ASN A 456 -17.30 -16.63 14.19
C ASN A 456 -16.49 -16.99 15.44
N LEU A 457 -15.18 -17.21 15.30
CA LEU A 457 -14.30 -17.54 16.43
C LEU A 457 -14.28 -16.43 17.49
N ASN A 458 -14.41 -15.17 17.06
CA ASN A 458 -14.24 -14.00 17.90
C ASN A 458 -15.56 -13.28 18.25
N ASP A 459 -16.72 -13.87 17.95
CA ASP A 459 -18.07 -13.30 18.15
C ASP A 459 -18.27 -11.91 17.49
N LEU A 460 -17.72 -11.76 16.28
CA LEU A 460 -17.80 -10.56 15.46
C LEU A 460 -18.76 -10.75 14.28
N GLN A 461 -19.21 -9.64 13.71
CA GLN A 461 -20.16 -9.63 12.59
C GLN A 461 -19.53 -9.15 11.28
N LEU A 462 -18.53 -8.28 11.36
CA LEU A 462 -18.02 -7.54 10.22
C LEU A 462 -16.53 -7.27 10.34
N LEU A 463 -15.82 -7.42 9.23
CA LEU A 463 -14.48 -6.87 9.01
C LEU A 463 -14.59 -5.56 8.22
N VAL A 464 -14.00 -4.49 8.72
CA VAL A 464 -13.73 -3.27 7.95
C VAL A 464 -12.23 -3.13 7.76
N ARG A 465 -11.81 -2.84 6.53
CA ARG A 465 -10.42 -2.64 6.17
C ARG A 465 -10.25 -1.54 5.12
N SER A 466 -9.01 -1.18 4.76
CA SER A 466 -8.72 -0.08 3.83
C SER A 466 -7.77 -0.49 2.71
N HIS A 467 -6.55 0.04 2.59
CA HIS A 467 -5.38 -0.49 1.84
C HIS A 467 -5.51 -0.71 0.31
N GLU A 468 -6.72 -0.73 -0.24
CA GLU A 468 -7.02 -0.85 -1.66
C GLU A 468 -7.93 0.29 -2.11
N VAL A 469 -7.48 1.02 -3.13
CA VAL A 469 -8.31 1.97 -3.87
C VAL A 469 -9.54 1.25 -4.42
N LYS A 470 -10.71 1.87 -4.29
CA LYS A 470 -11.98 1.42 -4.90
C LYS A 470 -12.63 2.60 -5.60
N ASP A 471 -13.19 2.39 -6.78
CA ASP A 471 -13.76 3.45 -7.63
C ASP A 471 -14.81 4.29 -6.91
N GLU A 472 -15.68 3.63 -6.14
CA GLU A 472 -16.74 4.27 -5.36
C GLU A 472 -16.31 4.65 -3.92
N GLY A 473 -15.01 4.56 -3.61
CA GLY A 473 -14.46 4.81 -2.27
C GLY A 473 -14.71 3.68 -1.27
N TYR A 474 -15.54 2.69 -1.60
CA TYR A 474 -15.74 1.49 -0.79
C TYR A 474 -16.10 0.27 -1.64
N LEU A 475 -16.00 -0.92 -1.05
CA LEU A 475 -16.47 -2.17 -1.64
C LEU A 475 -16.92 -3.14 -0.55
N VAL A 476 -18.08 -3.77 -0.75
CA VAL A 476 -18.63 -4.81 0.14
C VAL A 476 -18.42 -6.17 -0.49
N GLU A 477 -17.69 -7.05 0.18
CA GLU A 477 -17.27 -8.37 -0.30
C GLU A 477 -17.62 -9.47 0.71
N HIS A 478 -17.28 -10.72 0.37
CA HIS A 478 -17.43 -11.89 1.25
C HIS A 478 -18.85 -12.03 1.85
N GLY A 479 -19.87 -11.82 1.02
CA GLY A 479 -21.27 -11.93 1.44
C GLY A 479 -21.70 -10.88 2.46
N GLY A 480 -21.10 -9.68 2.44
CA GLY A 480 -21.41 -8.59 3.37
C GLY A 480 -20.56 -8.58 4.63
N LYS A 481 -19.63 -9.53 4.79
CA LYS A 481 -18.80 -9.67 6.00
C LYS A 481 -17.44 -8.97 5.92
N THR A 482 -17.06 -8.44 4.76
CA THR A 482 -15.84 -7.66 4.57
C THR A 482 -16.15 -6.38 3.82
N ILE A 483 -15.73 -5.25 4.36
CA ILE A 483 -15.85 -3.94 3.73
C ILE A 483 -14.46 -3.35 3.56
N THR A 484 -14.15 -2.92 2.35
CA THR A 484 -13.03 -2.02 2.08
C THR A 484 -13.55 -0.58 2.06
N VAL A 485 -12.90 0.35 2.78
CA VAL A 485 -13.16 1.79 2.74
C VAL A 485 -11.88 2.55 2.43
N PHE A 486 -11.96 3.56 1.57
CA PHE A 486 -10.81 4.32 1.08
C PHE A 486 -11.16 5.82 1.04
N SER A 487 -10.34 6.65 1.68
CA SER A 487 -10.67 8.06 1.96
C SER A 487 -9.78 9.07 1.22
N ALA A 488 -9.06 8.63 0.20
CA ALA A 488 -8.29 9.48 -0.72
C ALA A 488 -9.00 9.54 -2.09
N PRO A 489 -9.92 10.50 -2.32
CA PRO A 489 -10.56 10.68 -3.62
C PRO A 489 -9.53 11.13 -4.67
N ASN A 490 -9.77 10.79 -5.94
CA ASN A 490 -8.85 11.04 -7.06
C ASN A 490 -7.39 10.73 -6.69
N TYR A 491 -7.17 9.53 -6.15
CA TYR A 491 -5.88 9.16 -5.55
C TYR A 491 -4.70 9.44 -6.50
N CYS A 492 -3.66 10.06 -5.95
CA CYS A 492 -2.48 10.52 -6.70
C CYS A 492 -2.83 11.41 -7.93
N ASP A 493 -3.88 12.21 -7.84
CA ASP A 493 -4.37 13.14 -8.88
C ASP A 493 -4.66 12.49 -10.25
N SER A 494 -4.83 11.17 -10.28
CA SER A 494 -4.87 10.41 -11.54
C SER A 494 -5.88 9.27 -11.57
N MET A 495 -6.27 8.71 -10.42
CA MET A 495 -7.13 7.53 -10.39
C MET A 495 -8.61 7.85 -10.64
N GLY A 496 -9.07 9.08 -10.37
CA GLY A 496 -10.47 9.49 -10.58
C GLY A 496 -11.51 8.79 -9.68
N ASN A 497 -11.08 8.01 -8.69
CA ASN A 497 -11.98 7.36 -7.73
C ASN A 497 -12.66 8.37 -6.79
N LYS A 498 -13.81 8.02 -6.24
CA LYS A 498 -14.39 8.71 -5.08
C LYS A 498 -13.67 8.32 -3.79
N GLY A 499 -13.80 9.14 -2.77
CA GLY A 499 -13.50 8.80 -1.38
C GLY A 499 -14.77 8.40 -0.66
N ALA A 500 -14.65 7.61 0.40
CA ALA A 500 -15.76 7.32 1.31
C ALA A 500 -15.31 7.25 2.77
N PHE A 501 -16.28 7.43 3.68
CA PHE A 501 -16.17 7.08 5.09
C PHE A 501 -17.46 6.37 5.54
N ILE A 502 -17.38 5.63 6.65
CA ILE A 502 -18.47 4.83 7.19
C ILE A 502 -18.91 5.39 8.53
N HIS A 503 -20.22 5.55 8.74
CA HIS A 503 -20.79 5.73 10.08
C HIS A 503 -21.25 4.41 10.66
N PHE A 504 -20.85 4.17 11.91
CA PHE A 504 -21.40 3.12 12.75
C PHE A 504 -22.19 3.75 13.88
N GLU A 505 -23.49 3.46 13.93
CA GLU A 505 -24.41 3.83 15.01
C GLU A 505 -24.55 2.65 15.99
N GLU A 506 -25.51 2.72 16.93
CA GLU A 506 -25.69 1.75 18.01
C GLU A 506 -25.80 0.28 17.52
N ASN A 507 -26.45 0.04 16.38
CA ASN A 507 -26.61 -1.30 15.81
C ASN A 507 -25.40 -1.78 14.99
N CYS A 508 -24.36 -0.96 14.85
CA CYS A 508 -23.18 -1.23 14.04
C CYS A 508 -23.47 -1.56 12.57
N GLU A 509 -24.60 -1.11 12.02
CA GLU A 509 -24.85 -1.18 10.57
C GLU A 509 -24.02 -0.11 9.85
N PRO A 510 -23.26 -0.48 8.80
CA PRO A 510 -22.40 0.46 8.08
C PRO A 510 -23.23 1.40 7.20
N LYS A 511 -23.10 2.71 7.41
CA LYS A 511 -23.66 3.73 6.51
C LYS A 511 -22.56 4.48 5.78
N PHE A 512 -22.54 4.37 4.46
CA PHE A 512 -21.50 4.97 3.63
C PHE A 512 -21.83 6.41 3.26
N THR A 513 -20.85 7.29 3.32
CA THR A 513 -20.90 8.61 2.68
C THR A 513 -19.75 8.69 1.69
N GLN A 514 -20.07 9.00 0.43
CA GLN A 514 -19.09 9.16 -0.65
C GLN A 514 -18.87 10.65 -0.93
N TYR A 515 -17.66 11.00 -1.37
CA TYR A 515 -17.29 12.36 -1.72
C TYR A 515 -16.23 12.37 -2.84
N GLU A 516 -16.15 13.51 -3.54
CA GLU A 516 -15.18 13.74 -4.61
C GLU A 516 -13.97 14.53 -4.07
N ALA A 517 -12.90 14.58 -4.86
CA ALA A 517 -11.69 15.31 -4.50
C ALA A 517 -11.92 16.81 -4.56
N VAL A 518 -11.25 17.56 -3.68
CA VAL A 518 -11.27 19.02 -3.69
C VAL A 518 -9.97 19.61 -4.24
N PRO A 519 -10.00 20.87 -4.76
CA PRO A 519 -8.79 21.53 -5.21
C PRO A 519 -7.73 21.68 -4.10
N HIS A 520 -6.47 21.49 -4.44
CA HIS A 520 -5.31 21.72 -3.58
C HIS A 520 -4.23 22.55 -4.31
N PRO A 521 -3.24 23.11 -3.61
CA PRO A 521 -2.11 23.81 -4.23
C PRO A 521 -1.35 22.92 -5.22
N ASP A 522 -0.70 23.55 -6.20
CA ASP A 522 0.04 22.90 -7.28
C ASP A 522 1.38 22.30 -6.79
N VAL A 523 1.27 21.26 -5.97
CA VAL A 523 2.37 20.39 -5.55
C VAL A 523 2.00 18.97 -5.96
N ARG A 524 2.69 18.47 -6.99
CA ARG A 524 2.39 17.14 -7.55
C ARG A 524 2.54 16.04 -6.50
N PRO A 525 1.79 14.93 -6.60
CA PRO A 525 2.04 13.74 -5.83
C PRO A 525 3.49 13.28 -5.98
N MET A 526 4.03 12.68 -4.93
CA MET A 526 5.39 12.12 -4.88
C MET A 526 6.49 13.18 -5.11
N ALA A 527 6.21 14.48 -4.90
CA ALA A 527 7.19 15.55 -5.09
C ALA A 527 8.47 15.37 -4.24
N TYR A 528 8.34 14.68 -3.11
CA TYR A 528 9.43 14.43 -2.16
C TYR A 528 9.98 13.00 -2.20
N ALA A 529 9.46 12.14 -3.09
CA ALA A 529 9.90 10.76 -3.21
C ALA A 529 11.32 10.65 -3.80
N ALA A 530 12.12 9.73 -3.25
CA ALA A 530 13.51 9.56 -3.66
C ALA A 530 13.61 8.94 -5.06
N GLY A 531 14.07 9.69 -6.08
CA GLY A 531 14.68 9.23 -7.35
C GLY A 531 13.88 8.27 -8.27
N MET A 532 12.76 7.74 -7.79
CA MET A 532 11.89 6.78 -8.45
C MET A 532 10.53 7.39 -8.80
N GLY A 533 10.26 8.66 -8.47
CA GLY A 533 9.01 9.33 -8.83
C GLY A 533 8.72 9.31 -10.34
N GLY A 534 9.75 9.30 -11.19
CA GLY A 534 9.62 9.11 -12.64
C GLY A 534 9.31 7.67 -13.11
N LEU A 535 9.19 6.72 -12.18
CA LEU A 535 8.79 5.35 -12.46
C LEU A 535 7.27 5.16 -12.31
N PHE A 536 6.60 6.04 -11.55
CA PHE A 536 5.17 6.04 -11.28
C PHE A 536 4.42 7.07 -12.14
N MET A 537 5.06 8.19 -12.52
CA MET A 537 4.72 8.94 -13.75
C MET A 537 5.02 8.07 -14.98
#